data_AF-A0A959GFA1-F1
#
_entry.id   AF-A0A959GFA1-F1
#
_cell.length_a   1.000
_cell.length_b   1.000
_cell.length_c   1.000
_cell.angle_alpha   90.00
_cell.angle_beta   90.00
_cell.angle_gamma   90.00
#
_symmetry.space_group_name_H-M   'P 1'
#
loop_
_entity.id
_entity.type
_entity.pdbx_description
1 polymer ?
#
loop_
_entity_poly.entity_id
_entity_poly.type
_entity_poly.pdbx_seq_one_letter_code
_entity_poly.pdbx_strand_id
1 'polypeptide(L)'
;MSIPKILFFVLASLLLTASCLSDKPKDGDSAFQVSLECQATSQEGTMPQHAVYAIINQNKVKIATMSACDSIPFSAYKGYQIPEGALAAVGGSWAGTGDYLYAVEEEGKVVFYRGIASQGQAEGSFQYQEIGFFENGRFNLQLPLRKEELAGTYAQSSEVGSHLLFIGMKEDTLKAEFFEMDGVLPPVNQLNLLMTALQPQLLEPFELNPNTMHFQCPLGDGSFARTDGGITVVFNEKQFKGRPLRLEKILSKDYSIPVQ
;
A
#
# COMPACT_ATOMS: atom_id res chain seq x y z
N MET A 1 66.53 46.78 -21.28
CA MET A 1 65.88 45.85 -22.23
C MET A 1 66.28 44.44 -21.82
N SER A 2 65.42 43.45 -21.59
CA SER A 2 63.99 43.36 -21.29
C SER A 2 63.82 41.95 -20.71
N ILE A 3 63.07 41.80 -19.62
CA ILE A 3 62.77 40.53 -18.94
C ILE A 3 61.57 39.87 -19.64
N PRO A 4 61.54 38.55 -19.89
CA PRO A 4 60.28 37.86 -20.11
C PRO A 4 59.79 37.20 -18.83
N LYS A 5 58.62 37.68 -18.39
CA LYS A 5 57.72 37.10 -17.40
C LYS A 5 56.91 35.97 -18.06
N ILE A 6 57.08 34.72 -17.61
CA ILE A 6 56.20 33.57 -17.91
C ILE A 6 56.37 32.63 -16.72
N LEU A 7 55.37 32.07 -16.05
CA LEU A 7 53.94 32.28 -16.00
C LEU A 7 53.57 31.59 -14.68
N PHE A 8 53.16 32.40 -13.70
CA PHE A 8 52.58 31.98 -12.44
C PHE A 8 51.21 31.40 -12.76
N PHE A 9 50.99 30.07 -12.75
CA PHE A 9 49.63 29.48 -12.69
C PHE A 9 49.64 27.93 -12.64
N VAL A 10 50.09 27.30 -11.55
CA VAL A 10 49.69 25.91 -11.22
C VAL A 10 49.61 25.75 -9.70
N LEU A 11 48.62 26.39 -9.07
CA LEU A 11 48.30 26.16 -7.65
C LEU A 11 46.79 26.36 -7.41
N ALA A 12 45.94 25.56 -8.06
CA ALA A 12 44.50 25.59 -7.84
C ALA A 12 43.79 24.29 -8.31
N SER A 13 44.25 23.11 -7.88
CA SER A 13 43.57 21.85 -8.23
C SER A 13 43.48 20.83 -7.10
N LEU A 14 43.58 21.27 -5.84
CA LEU A 14 43.59 20.36 -4.67
C LEU A 14 42.58 20.76 -3.59
N LEU A 15 41.34 21.10 -3.97
CA LEU A 15 40.25 21.34 -3.02
C LEU A 15 38.89 20.94 -3.64
N LEU A 16 38.65 19.64 -3.90
CA LEU A 16 37.32 19.13 -4.24
C LEU A 16 37.11 17.67 -3.78
N THR A 17 37.61 17.29 -2.60
CA THR A 17 37.28 16.00 -1.97
C THR A 17 36.68 16.22 -0.58
N ALA A 18 35.51 16.82 -0.54
CA ALA A 18 34.58 16.68 0.59
C ALA A 18 33.18 17.03 0.09
N SER A 19 32.29 16.03 0.02
CA SER A 19 30.86 16.09 0.38
C SER A 19 30.05 15.01 -0.34
N CYS A 20 30.23 13.76 0.06
CA CYS A 20 29.13 12.79 0.14
C CYS A 20 29.35 12.01 1.44
N LEU A 21 29.23 12.71 2.57
CA LEU A 21 29.03 12.06 3.84
C LEU A 21 27.56 11.64 3.83
N SER A 22 27.29 10.40 3.41
CA SER A 22 26.01 9.76 3.72
C SER A 22 25.90 9.74 5.25
N ASP A 23 24.95 10.50 5.79
CA ASP A 23 24.48 10.37 7.16
C ASP A 23 23.99 8.93 7.34
N LYS A 24 24.88 8.04 7.76
CA LYS A 24 24.50 6.76 8.33
C LYS A 24 24.15 7.00 9.79
N PRO A 25 23.04 6.43 10.29
CA PRO A 25 22.73 6.49 11.70
C PRO A 25 23.89 5.88 12.51
N LYS A 26 24.06 6.34 13.76
CA LYS A 26 24.89 5.61 14.73
C LYS A 26 24.39 4.17 14.77
N ASP A 27 25.29 3.21 14.55
CA ASP A 27 25.06 1.78 14.69
C ASP A 27 24.48 1.48 16.09
N GLY A 28 23.16 1.54 16.20
CA GLY A 28 22.41 0.60 17.00
C GLY A 28 22.28 -0.65 16.14
N ASP A 29 22.71 -1.78 16.68
CA ASP A 29 22.83 -3.10 16.04
C ASP A 29 21.44 -3.67 15.68
N SER A 30 20.66 -2.95 14.87
CA SER A 30 19.35 -3.40 14.41
C SER A 30 19.54 -4.55 13.45
N ALA A 31 18.86 -5.67 13.73
CA ALA A 31 18.87 -6.84 12.86
C ALA A 31 18.13 -6.60 11.52
N PHE A 32 17.41 -5.48 11.39
CA PHE A 32 16.59 -5.17 10.23
C PHE A 32 17.22 -4.09 9.36
N GLN A 33 17.40 -4.39 8.07
CA GLN A 33 17.65 -3.36 7.07
C GLN A 33 16.32 -2.83 6.57
N VAL A 34 15.92 -1.67 7.08
CA VAL A 34 14.63 -1.03 6.78
C VAL A 34 14.85 0.21 5.92
N SER A 35 14.10 0.33 4.83
CA SER A 35 13.95 1.59 4.09
C SER A 35 12.48 1.85 3.76
N LEU A 36 12.17 3.14 3.57
CA LEU A 36 10.85 3.61 3.16
C LEU A 36 11.00 4.34 1.83
N GLU A 37 10.22 3.92 0.83
CA GLU A 37 10.24 4.50 -0.51
C GLU A 37 8.90 5.12 -0.88
N CYS A 38 8.95 6.39 -1.29
CA CYS A 38 7.83 7.12 -1.86
C CYS A 38 7.79 6.88 -3.38
N GLN A 39 6.65 6.44 -3.91
CA GLN A 39 6.42 6.33 -5.35
C GLN A 39 5.18 7.11 -5.73
N ALA A 40 5.33 8.08 -6.64
CA ALA A 40 4.18 8.79 -7.20
C ALA A 40 3.24 7.80 -7.91
N THR A 41 1.95 7.87 -7.62
CA THR A 41 0.92 7.13 -8.36
C THR A 41 0.34 8.01 -9.46
N SER A 42 -0.05 7.42 -10.58
CA SER A 42 -0.65 8.13 -11.73
C SER A 42 -1.78 9.04 -11.26
N GLN A 43 -1.65 10.34 -11.57
CA GLN A 43 -2.52 11.40 -11.09
C GLN A 43 -3.86 11.37 -11.83
N GLU A 44 -4.92 11.00 -11.12
CA GLU A 44 -6.28 11.43 -11.42
C GLU A 44 -6.80 12.18 -10.19
N GLY A 45 -6.84 13.52 -10.26
CA GLY A 45 -7.33 14.37 -9.18
C GLY A 45 -6.46 15.59 -8.88
N THR A 46 -6.95 16.44 -7.98
CA THR A 46 -6.30 17.69 -7.56
C THR A 46 -5.28 17.52 -6.43
N MET A 47 -5.25 16.34 -5.79
CA MET A 47 -4.33 16.00 -4.71
C MET A 47 -3.30 14.97 -5.20
N PRO A 48 -1.98 15.25 -5.10
CA PRO A 48 -0.96 14.26 -5.39
C PRO A 48 -1.15 13.03 -4.50
N GLN A 49 -0.78 11.87 -5.02
CA GLN A 49 -0.86 10.61 -4.30
C GLN A 49 0.49 9.89 -4.45
N HIS A 50 1.06 9.51 -3.33
CA HIS A 50 2.30 8.74 -3.24
C HIS A 50 2.00 7.43 -2.53
N ALA A 51 2.29 6.30 -3.17
CA ALA A 51 2.34 5.02 -2.51
C ALA A 51 3.64 4.92 -1.71
N VAL A 52 3.54 4.58 -0.43
CA VAL A 52 4.70 4.37 0.44
C VAL A 52 4.93 2.88 0.59
N TYR A 53 6.15 2.46 0.31
CA TYR A 53 6.58 1.08 0.44
C TYR A 53 7.60 0.94 1.56
N ALA A 54 7.41 -0.05 2.43
CA ALA A 54 8.47 -0.53 3.31
C ALA A 54 9.27 -1.61 2.58
N ILE A 55 10.59 -1.50 2.66
CA ILE A 55 11.52 -2.52 2.19
C ILE A 55 12.28 -3.03 3.40
N ILE A 56 12.04 -4.29 3.77
CA ILE A 56 12.71 -4.95 4.89
C ILE A 56 13.29 -6.26 4.40
N ASN A 57 14.61 -6.43 4.50
CA ASN A 57 15.32 -7.64 4.07
C ASN A 57 14.93 -8.07 2.65
N GLN A 58 14.89 -7.10 1.71
CA GLN A 58 14.48 -7.25 0.31
C GLN A 58 12.98 -7.48 0.04
N ASN A 59 12.14 -7.60 1.07
CA ASN A 59 10.68 -7.66 0.91
C ASN A 59 10.09 -6.26 0.80
N LYS A 60 9.46 -5.95 -0.34
CA LYS A 60 8.81 -4.66 -0.60
C LYS A 60 7.29 -4.78 -0.47
N VAL A 61 6.69 -4.04 0.47
CA VAL A 61 5.23 -4.03 0.70
C VAL A 61 4.74 -2.59 0.78
N LYS A 62 3.62 -2.30 0.13
CA LYS A 62 2.96 -0.99 0.26
C LYS A 62 2.35 -0.89 1.66
N ILE A 63 2.75 0.13 2.42
CA ILE A 63 2.31 0.33 3.80
C ILE A 63 1.48 1.61 3.99
N ALA A 64 1.45 2.54 3.04
CA ALA A 64 0.58 3.73 3.15
C ALA A 64 0.32 4.37 1.79
N THR A 65 -0.56 5.38 1.78
CA THR A 65 -0.70 6.36 0.70
C THR A 65 -0.75 7.75 1.32
N MET A 66 0.07 8.67 0.80
CA MET A 66 0.30 10.00 1.36
C MET A 66 0.15 11.07 0.27
N SER A 67 -0.27 12.27 0.64
CA SER A 67 -0.47 13.39 -0.30
C SER A 67 0.83 14.10 -0.68
N ALA A 68 1.84 14.02 0.18
CA ALA A 68 3.22 14.43 -0.07
C ALA A 68 4.14 13.43 0.63
N CYS A 69 5.22 13.05 -0.03
CA CYS A 69 6.11 12.01 0.49
C CYS A 69 7.52 12.17 -0.07
N ASP A 70 8.43 12.54 0.81
CA ASP A 70 9.88 12.56 0.59
C ASP A 70 10.59 11.89 1.78
N SER A 71 11.83 11.46 1.57
CA SER A 71 12.67 10.94 2.66
C SER A 71 12.96 12.03 3.68
N ILE A 72 12.77 11.73 4.96
CA ILE A 72 13.16 12.62 6.06
C ILE A 72 14.55 12.19 6.53
N PRO A 73 15.56 13.08 6.52
CA PRO A 73 16.88 12.73 7.04
C PRO A 73 16.85 12.61 8.57
N PHE A 74 17.70 11.74 9.13
CA PHE A 74 17.80 11.52 10.58
C PHE A 74 17.96 12.81 11.39
N SER A 75 18.75 13.76 10.87
CA SER A 75 18.98 15.08 11.47
C SER A 75 17.71 15.92 11.63
N ALA A 76 16.64 15.62 10.88
CA ALA A 76 15.36 16.33 10.93
C ALA A 76 14.30 15.64 11.79
N TYR A 77 14.53 14.42 12.31
CA TYR A 77 13.51 13.62 13.01
C TYR A 77 12.86 14.36 14.18
N LYS A 78 13.67 15.02 14.99
CA LYS A 78 13.20 15.80 16.14
C LYS A 78 12.19 16.89 15.75
N GLY A 79 12.34 17.50 14.57
CA GLY A 79 11.42 18.52 14.07
C GLY A 79 10.01 17.99 13.79
N TYR A 80 9.89 16.69 13.56
CA TYR A 80 8.64 15.99 13.28
C TYR A 80 8.19 15.10 14.45
N GLN A 81 8.85 15.20 15.62
CA GLN A 81 8.61 14.33 16.79
C GLN A 81 8.77 12.84 16.48
N ILE A 82 9.63 12.53 15.52
CA ILE A 82 10.03 11.17 15.21
C ILE A 82 11.16 10.79 16.19
N PRO A 83 11.10 9.61 16.83
CA PRO A 83 12.13 9.20 17.78
C PRO A 83 13.50 9.08 17.10
N GLU A 84 14.57 9.45 17.82
CA GLU A 84 15.95 9.36 17.30
C GLU A 84 16.35 7.92 16.93
N GLY A 85 15.70 6.91 17.53
CA GLY A 85 15.90 5.50 17.23
C GLY A 85 15.06 4.96 16.06
N ALA A 86 14.30 5.81 15.35
CA ALA A 86 13.62 5.37 14.13
C ALA A 86 14.65 4.93 13.08
N LEU A 87 14.32 3.86 12.36
CA LEU A 87 15.18 3.25 11.35
C LEU A 87 15.07 3.98 10.00
N ALA A 88 13.89 4.49 9.69
CA ALA A 88 13.60 5.23 8.47
C ALA A 88 12.36 6.11 8.67
N ALA A 89 12.28 7.21 7.93
CA ALA A 89 11.11 8.08 7.93
C ALA A 89 10.88 8.74 6.57
N VAL A 90 9.61 8.94 6.24
CA VAL A 90 9.15 9.70 5.08
C VAL A 90 8.02 10.64 5.48
N GLY A 91 7.83 11.70 4.71
CA GLY A 91 6.70 12.59 4.90
C GLY A 91 6.75 13.81 4.03
N GLY A 92 5.77 14.66 4.21
CA GLY A 92 5.66 15.91 3.47
C GLY A 92 4.41 16.67 3.85
N SER A 93 4.25 17.86 3.28
CA SER A 93 3.03 18.65 3.44
C SER A 93 2.41 18.98 2.09
N TRP A 94 1.09 18.91 2.03
CA TRP A 94 0.30 19.34 0.90
C TRP A 94 -0.88 20.18 1.38
N ALA A 95 -1.06 21.38 0.81
CA ALA A 95 -2.10 22.32 1.20
C ALA A 95 -2.15 22.59 2.73
N GLY A 96 -0.98 22.60 3.38
CA GLY A 96 -0.82 22.80 4.82
C GLY A 96 -1.28 21.63 5.71
N THR A 97 -1.62 20.48 5.14
CA THR A 97 -1.75 19.22 5.89
C THR A 97 -0.45 18.44 5.74
N GLY A 98 0.20 18.15 6.85
CA GLY A 98 1.39 17.30 6.91
C GLY A 98 1.01 15.83 7.13
N ASP A 99 1.76 14.94 6.50
CA ASP A 99 1.61 13.50 6.64
C ASP A 99 3.01 12.91 6.82
N TYR A 100 3.21 12.14 7.89
CA TYR A 100 4.52 11.66 8.31
C TYR A 100 4.42 10.20 8.72
N LEU A 101 5.44 9.42 8.33
CA LEU A 101 5.50 8.00 8.60
C LEU A 101 6.94 7.63 8.99
N TYR A 102 7.09 6.85 10.05
CA TYR A 102 8.39 6.28 10.40
C TYR A 102 8.28 4.80 10.78
N ALA A 103 9.43 4.13 10.74
CA ALA A 103 9.61 2.77 11.20
C ALA A 103 10.57 2.76 12.39
N VAL A 104 10.29 1.96 13.42
CA VAL A 104 11.13 1.81 14.61
C VAL A 104 11.21 0.34 14.99
N GLU A 105 12.34 -0.09 15.55
CA GLU A 105 12.44 -1.43 16.14
C GLU A 105 11.98 -1.41 17.58
N GLU A 106 11.00 -2.27 17.89
CA GLU A 106 10.46 -2.45 19.25
C GLU A 106 10.30 -3.95 19.49
N GLU A 107 10.83 -4.48 20.59
CA GLU A 107 10.61 -5.88 21.00
C GLU A 107 10.93 -6.93 19.91
N GLY A 108 11.89 -6.66 19.02
CA GLY A 108 12.29 -7.57 17.94
C GLY A 108 11.37 -7.56 16.71
N LYS A 109 10.46 -6.59 16.60
CA LYS A 109 9.65 -6.31 15.39
C LYS A 109 9.93 -4.89 14.89
N VAL A 110 9.67 -4.65 13.60
CA VAL A 110 9.68 -3.30 13.03
C VAL A 110 8.24 -2.78 13.04
N VAL A 111 7.97 -1.73 13.82
CA VAL A 111 6.65 -1.12 13.95
C VAL A 111 6.59 0.14 13.08
N PHE A 112 5.47 0.34 12.39
CA PHE A 112 5.23 1.49 11.54
C PHE A 112 4.23 2.43 12.18
N TYR A 113 4.60 3.70 12.27
CA TYR A 113 3.77 4.76 12.83
C TYR A 113 3.47 5.82 11.78
N ARG A 114 2.23 6.30 11.74
CA ARG A 114 1.81 7.41 10.87
C ARG A 114 1.15 8.52 11.68
N GLY A 115 1.51 9.76 11.40
CA GLY A 115 0.94 10.96 12.01
C GLY A 115 0.48 11.95 10.96
N ILE A 116 -0.66 12.58 11.22
CA ILE A 116 -1.21 13.66 10.38
C ILE A 116 -1.14 14.96 11.17
N ALA A 117 -0.54 15.99 10.56
CA ALA A 117 -0.53 17.34 11.08
C ALA A 117 -1.50 18.22 10.31
N SER A 118 -2.36 18.96 10.99
CA SER A 118 -3.30 19.92 10.36
C SER A 118 -2.97 21.36 10.73
N GLN A 119 -3.33 22.32 9.86
CA GLN A 119 -3.04 23.76 10.04
C GLN A 119 -3.57 24.38 11.36
N GLY A 120 -4.44 23.68 12.09
CA GLY A 120 -5.01 24.13 13.36
C GLY A 120 -4.46 23.44 14.60
N GLN A 121 -3.56 22.46 14.46
CA GLN A 121 -2.89 21.87 15.62
C GLN A 121 -1.88 22.88 16.18
N ALA A 122 -1.91 23.07 17.50
CA ALA A 122 -0.88 23.83 18.19
C ALA A 122 0.49 23.28 17.75
N GLU A 123 1.38 24.19 17.33
CA GLU A 123 2.71 23.86 16.82
C GLU A 123 3.36 22.77 17.67
N GLY A 124 3.59 21.60 17.07
CA GLY A 124 4.27 20.49 17.74
C GLY A 124 3.37 19.58 18.59
N SER A 125 2.24 19.08 18.07
CA SER A 125 1.60 17.88 18.63
C SER A 125 1.29 16.87 17.52
N PHE A 126 2.33 16.19 17.04
CA PHE A 126 2.12 15.06 16.13
C PHE A 126 1.58 13.89 16.93
N GLN A 127 0.37 13.42 16.59
CA GLN A 127 -0.15 12.17 17.12
C GLN A 127 0.12 11.06 16.12
N TYR A 128 1.03 10.18 16.49
CA TYR A 128 1.37 9.00 15.71
C TYR A 128 0.53 7.82 16.13
N GLN A 129 -0.03 7.12 15.15
CA GLN A 129 -0.76 5.88 15.33
C GLN A 129 0.01 4.73 14.68
N GLU A 130 0.05 3.58 15.35
CA GLU A 130 0.54 2.34 14.74
C GLU A 130 -0.35 1.96 13.57
N ILE A 131 0.26 1.71 12.40
CA ILE A 131 -0.43 1.27 11.19
C ILE A 131 -0.07 -0.17 10.80
N GLY A 132 0.79 -0.81 11.59
CA GLY A 132 1.20 -2.19 11.42
C GLY A 132 2.62 -2.47 11.87
N PHE A 133 3.06 -3.71 11.69
CA PHE A 133 4.40 -4.15 12.04
C PHE A 133 4.90 -5.25 11.09
N PHE A 134 6.22 -5.48 11.12
CA PHE A 134 6.89 -6.60 10.49
C PHE A 134 7.54 -7.47 11.56
N GLU A 135 7.17 -8.74 11.58
CA GLU A 135 7.67 -9.73 12.55
C GLU A 135 7.76 -11.09 11.85
N ASN A 136 8.80 -11.87 12.15
CA ASN A 136 8.95 -13.25 11.65
C ASN A 136 8.81 -13.37 10.11
N GLY A 137 9.31 -12.38 9.36
CA GLY A 137 9.25 -12.38 7.90
C GLY A 137 7.90 -11.96 7.30
N ARG A 138 6.94 -11.49 8.12
CA ARG A 138 5.58 -11.18 7.69
C ARG A 138 5.19 -9.75 8.07
N PHE A 139 4.47 -9.09 7.18
CA PHE A 139 3.83 -7.80 7.44
C PHE A 139 2.43 -8.03 8.01
N ASN A 140 2.09 -7.32 9.09
CA ASN A 140 0.76 -7.22 9.65
C ASN A 140 0.35 -5.75 9.60
N LEU A 141 -0.52 -5.37 8.66
CA LEU A 141 -0.84 -3.97 8.37
C LEU A 141 -2.31 -3.68 8.67
N GLN A 142 -2.55 -2.62 9.43
CA GLN A 142 -3.87 -2.10 9.77
C GLN A 142 -4.25 -0.97 8.81
N LEU A 143 -4.21 -1.24 7.51
CA LEU A 143 -4.60 -0.24 6.52
C LEU A 143 -6.09 -0.28 6.26
N PRO A 144 -6.79 0.87 6.34
CA PRO A 144 -8.16 0.94 5.89
C PRO A 144 -8.22 0.49 4.42
N LEU A 145 -9.20 -0.35 4.10
CA LEU A 145 -9.47 -0.74 2.72
C LEU A 145 -9.86 0.50 1.92
N ARG A 146 -9.31 0.61 0.71
CA ARG A 146 -9.70 1.64 -0.25
C ARG A 146 -10.49 1.01 -1.38
N LYS A 147 -11.39 1.78 -1.97
CA LYS A 147 -12.29 1.34 -3.03
C LYS A 147 -11.55 0.73 -4.22
N GLU A 148 -10.44 1.33 -4.62
CA GLU A 148 -9.60 0.85 -5.73
C GLU A 148 -9.00 -0.53 -5.44
N GLU A 149 -8.79 -0.87 -4.17
CA GLU A 149 -8.27 -2.17 -3.75
C GLU A 149 -9.34 -3.26 -3.82
N LEU A 150 -10.63 -2.91 -3.95
CA LEU A 150 -11.71 -3.87 -4.05
C LEU A 150 -11.85 -4.46 -5.47
N ALA A 151 -11.34 -3.77 -6.50
CA ALA A 151 -11.38 -4.26 -7.87
C ALA A 151 -10.57 -5.56 -8.03
N GLY A 152 -11.15 -6.58 -8.64
CA GLY A 152 -10.55 -7.88 -8.87
C GLY A 152 -11.57 -9.02 -8.88
N THR A 153 -11.06 -10.25 -8.85
CA THR A 153 -11.86 -11.48 -8.85
C THR A 153 -11.85 -12.11 -7.46
N TYR A 154 -13.03 -12.50 -6.98
CA TYR A 154 -13.22 -13.19 -5.72
C TYR A 154 -13.86 -14.55 -5.99
N ALA A 155 -13.47 -15.55 -5.23
CA ALA A 155 -13.95 -16.91 -5.42
C ALA A 155 -14.17 -17.67 -4.12
N GLN A 156 -15.10 -18.61 -4.19
CA GLN A 156 -15.20 -19.73 -3.26
C GLN A 156 -15.54 -20.97 -4.06
N SER A 157 -14.71 -22.01 -3.95
CA SER A 157 -14.90 -23.25 -4.70
C SER A 157 -15.16 -24.45 -3.81
N SER A 158 -16.01 -25.36 -4.26
CA SER A 158 -16.15 -26.68 -3.66
C SER A 158 -16.78 -27.71 -4.60
N GLU A 159 -16.74 -28.99 -4.20
CA GLU A 159 -17.34 -30.08 -4.97
C GLU A 159 -18.85 -29.93 -5.23
N VAL A 160 -19.58 -29.22 -4.36
CA VAL A 160 -21.03 -29.04 -4.46
C VAL A 160 -21.44 -27.74 -5.16
N GLY A 161 -20.47 -26.97 -5.64
CA GLY A 161 -20.71 -25.68 -6.28
C GLY A 161 -19.62 -24.67 -5.97
N SER A 162 -19.52 -23.69 -6.86
CA SER A 162 -18.56 -22.61 -6.80
C SER A 162 -19.21 -21.28 -7.14
N HIS A 163 -18.65 -20.22 -6.54
CA HIS A 163 -19.13 -18.85 -6.70
C HIS A 163 -17.97 -17.96 -7.11
N LEU A 164 -18.22 -17.07 -8.06
CA LEU A 164 -17.28 -16.05 -8.51
C LEU A 164 -17.94 -14.68 -8.44
N LEU A 165 -17.17 -13.70 -8.01
CA LEU A 165 -17.55 -12.29 -8.07
C LEU A 165 -16.44 -11.52 -8.77
N PHE A 166 -16.78 -10.84 -9.85
CA PHE A 166 -15.91 -9.88 -10.51
C PHE A 166 -16.31 -8.48 -10.08
N ILE A 167 -15.33 -7.70 -9.64
CA ILE A 167 -15.50 -6.30 -9.30
C ILE A 167 -14.57 -5.48 -10.18
N GLY A 168 -15.16 -4.64 -11.04
CA GLY A 168 -14.43 -3.71 -11.90
C GLY A 168 -14.68 -2.25 -11.48
N MET A 169 -13.73 -1.38 -11.82
CA MET A 169 -13.96 0.06 -11.80
C MET A 169 -14.41 0.51 -13.18
N LYS A 170 -15.53 1.23 -13.26
CA LYS A 170 -15.93 2.00 -14.44
C LYS A 170 -16.02 3.45 -14.00
N GLU A 171 -15.08 4.27 -14.48
CA GLU A 171 -14.85 5.62 -13.96
C GLU A 171 -14.62 5.54 -12.43
N ASP A 172 -15.38 6.29 -11.63
CA ASP A 172 -15.36 6.21 -10.17
C ASP A 172 -16.56 5.42 -9.62
N THR A 173 -16.99 4.35 -10.27
CA THR A 173 -18.06 3.48 -9.75
C THR A 173 -17.64 2.02 -9.82
N LEU A 174 -17.86 1.27 -8.74
CA LEU A 174 -17.68 -0.18 -8.75
C LEU A 174 -18.83 -0.84 -9.49
N LYS A 175 -18.49 -1.77 -10.38
CA LYS A 175 -19.41 -2.64 -11.09
C LYS A 175 -19.13 -4.06 -10.68
N ALA A 176 -20.18 -4.83 -10.42
CA ALA A 176 -20.07 -6.18 -9.90
C ALA A 176 -20.87 -7.18 -10.74
N GLU A 177 -20.23 -8.29 -11.09
CA GLU A 177 -20.82 -9.41 -11.82
C GLU A 177 -20.63 -10.69 -11.02
N PHE A 178 -21.70 -11.45 -10.85
CA PHE A 178 -21.70 -12.66 -10.05
C PHE A 178 -22.03 -13.88 -10.89
N PHE A 179 -21.33 -14.98 -10.61
CA PHE A 179 -21.48 -16.24 -11.30
C PHE A 179 -21.60 -17.37 -10.29
N GLU A 180 -22.53 -18.27 -10.56
CA GLU A 180 -22.68 -19.55 -9.86
C GLU A 180 -22.42 -20.68 -10.85
N MET A 181 -21.75 -21.72 -10.37
CA MET A 181 -21.54 -22.93 -11.17
C MET A 181 -21.54 -24.17 -10.30
N ASP A 182 -21.92 -25.28 -10.92
CA ASP A 182 -21.83 -26.59 -10.30
C ASP A 182 -20.38 -27.07 -10.24
N GLY A 183 -20.04 -27.75 -9.15
CA GLY A 183 -18.72 -28.36 -8.98
C GLY A 183 -17.59 -27.37 -8.67
N VAL A 184 -16.36 -27.86 -8.84
CA VAL A 184 -15.12 -27.16 -8.49
C VAL A 184 -14.73 -26.19 -9.60
N LEU A 185 -14.17 -25.03 -9.22
CA LEU A 185 -13.64 -24.06 -10.17
C LEU A 185 -12.49 -24.71 -10.95
N PRO A 186 -12.45 -24.55 -12.28
CA PRO A 186 -11.28 -24.94 -13.02
C PRO A 186 -10.08 -24.09 -12.58
N PRO A 187 -8.86 -24.52 -12.90
CA PRO A 187 -7.68 -23.69 -12.74
C PRO A 187 -7.86 -22.31 -13.38
N VAL A 188 -7.29 -21.27 -12.76
CA VAL A 188 -7.52 -19.85 -13.11
C VAL A 188 -7.22 -19.56 -14.59
N ASN A 189 -6.22 -20.23 -15.19
CA ASN A 189 -5.87 -20.08 -16.61
C ASN A 189 -6.95 -20.58 -17.59
N GLN A 190 -7.92 -21.38 -17.12
CA GLN A 190 -9.07 -21.86 -17.88
C GLN A 190 -10.35 -21.08 -17.54
N LEU A 191 -10.31 -20.24 -16.50
CA LEU A 191 -11.47 -19.49 -16.03
C LEU A 191 -12.05 -18.62 -17.15
N ASN A 192 -11.20 -17.88 -17.88
CA ASN A 192 -11.62 -17.01 -18.97
C ASN A 192 -12.46 -17.73 -20.03
N LEU A 193 -12.09 -18.97 -20.39
CA LEU A 193 -12.85 -19.76 -21.37
C LEU A 193 -14.22 -20.14 -20.80
N LEU A 194 -14.26 -20.57 -19.54
CA LEU A 194 -15.49 -20.92 -18.85
C LEU A 194 -16.43 -19.70 -18.71
N MET A 195 -15.87 -18.52 -18.43
CA MET A 195 -16.65 -17.28 -18.31
C MET A 195 -17.38 -16.91 -19.61
N THR A 196 -16.84 -17.24 -20.79
CA THR A 196 -17.52 -16.94 -22.07
C THR A 196 -18.81 -17.72 -22.29
N ALA A 197 -18.96 -18.86 -21.62
CA ALA A 197 -20.13 -19.72 -21.73
C ALA A 197 -21.16 -19.46 -20.62
N LEU A 198 -20.80 -18.70 -19.58
CA LEU A 198 -21.68 -18.40 -18.46
C LEU A 198 -22.33 -17.02 -18.62
N GLN A 199 -23.57 -16.91 -18.19
CA GLN A 199 -24.28 -15.65 -18.14
C GLN A 199 -24.14 -15.04 -16.72
N PRO A 200 -23.50 -13.87 -16.55
CA PRO A 200 -23.41 -13.23 -15.25
C PRO A 200 -24.78 -12.76 -14.76
N GLN A 201 -24.96 -12.82 -13.44
CA GLN A 201 -25.91 -11.95 -12.76
C GLN A 201 -25.23 -10.59 -12.51
N LEU A 202 -25.72 -9.55 -13.18
CA LEU A 202 -25.29 -8.18 -12.90
C LEU A 202 -25.82 -7.74 -11.54
N LEU A 203 -24.94 -7.24 -10.68
CA LEU A 203 -25.29 -6.75 -9.36
C LEU A 203 -25.53 -5.24 -9.38
N GLU A 204 -26.47 -4.77 -10.19
CA GLU A 204 -26.81 -3.35 -10.28
C GLU A 204 -28.17 -3.06 -9.62
N PRO A 205 -28.26 -2.06 -8.72
CA PRO A 205 -27.16 -1.20 -8.24
C PRO A 205 -26.18 -1.93 -7.30
N PHE A 206 -24.92 -1.48 -7.28
CA PHE A 206 -23.90 -1.90 -6.31
C PHE A 206 -23.45 -0.69 -5.50
N GLU A 207 -24.02 -0.52 -4.31
CA GLU A 207 -23.83 0.69 -3.50
C GLU A 207 -22.84 0.44 -2.38
N LEU A 208 -21.61 0.94 -2.51
CA LEU A 208 -20.56 0.81 -1.49
C LEU A 208 -20.51 2.06 -0.60
N ASN A 209 -20.51 1.87 0.71
CA ASN A 209 -20.11 2.88 1.67
C ASN A 209 -18.57 2.87 1.86
N PRO A 210 -17.84 3.90 1.40
CA PRO A 210 -16.37 3.92 1.42
C PRO A 210 -15.76 4.11 2.82
N ASN A 211 -16.58 4.39 3.84
CA ASN A 211 -16.08 4.53 5.22
C ASN A 211 -16.17 3.21 5.99
N THR A 212 -17.19 2.41 5.70
CA THR A 212 -17.47 1.18 6.45
C THR A 212 -17.19 -0.09 5.65
N MET A 213 -16.92 0.04 4.34
CA MET A 213 -16.76 -1.07 3.40
C MET A 213 -18.00 -1.98 3.30
N HIS A 214 -19.15 -1.52 3.80
CA HIS A 214 -20.43 -2.19 3.58
C HIS A 214 -20.97 -1.88 2.19
N PHE A 215 -21.60 -2.86 1.57
CA PHE A 215 -22.30 -2.66 0.31
C PHE A 215 -23.71 -3.24 0.34
N GLN A 216 -24.57 -2.72 -0.53
CA GLN A 216 -25.89 -3.25 -0.83
C GLN A 216 -25.98 -3.58 -2.32
N CYS A 217 -26.56 -4.74 -2.66
CA CYS A 217 -26.74 -5.19 -4.03
C CYS A 217 -27.95 -6.13 -4.17
N PRO A 218 -28.32 -6.58 -5.38
CA PRO A 218 -29.45 -7.51 -5.57
C PRO A 218 -29.33 -8.86 -4.85
N LEU A 219 -28.13 -9.26 -4.41
CA LEU A 219 -27.91 -10.46 -3.61
C LEU A 219 -28.06 -10.24 -2.09
N GLY A 220 -28.33 -9.00 -1.66
CA GLY A 220 -28.40 -8.59 -0.27
C GLY A 220 -27.30 -7.63 0.15
N ASP A 221 -27.15 -7.49 1.46
CA ASP A 221 -26.14 -6.69 2.13
C ASP A 221 -24.85 -7.50 2.29
N GLY A 222 -23.73 -6.78 2.31
CA GLY A 222 -22.44 -7.40 2.52
C GLY A 222 -21.37 -6.43 2.99
N SER A 223 -20.15 -6.94 3.12
CA SER A 223 -18.99 -6.13 3.46
C SER A 223 -17.69 -6.69 2.89
N PHE A 224 -16.72 -5.79 2.72
CA PHE A 224 -15.32 -6.16 2.47
C PHE A 224 -14.51 -6.06 3.75
N ALA A 225 -13.60 -7.01 3.94
CA ALA A 225 -12.67 -7.01 5.05
C ALA A 225 -11.28 -7.46 4.59
N ARG A 226 -10.24 -6.86 5.18
CA ARG A 226 -8.87 -7.35 5.05
C ARG A 226 -8.64 -8.46 6.08
N THR A 227 -8.00 -9.52 5.64
CA THR A 227 -7.64 -10.69 6.43
C THR A 227 -6.19 -11.07 6.12
N ASP A 228 -5.63 -12.01 6.88
CA ASP A 228 -4.28 -12.52 6.63
C ASP A 228 -4.11 -13.13 5.21
N GLY A 229 -5.21 -13.63 4.62
CA GLY A 229 -5.25 -14.19 3.27
C GLY A 229 -5.49 -13.16 2.15
N GLY A 230 -5.65 -11.88 2.49
CA GLY A 230 -6.00 -10.82 1.55
C GLY A 230 -7.40 -10.25 1.80
N ILE A 231 -8.07 -9.79 0.74
CA ILE A 231 -9.39 -9.15 0.84
C ILE A 231 -10.46 -10.23 0.73
N THR A 232 -11.41 -10.23 1.66
CA THR A 232 -12.59 -11.08 1.64
C THR A 232 -13.83 -10.22 1.40
N VAL A 233 -14.79 -10.77 0.67
CA VAL A 233 -16.16 -10.25 0.59
C VAL A 233 -17.12 -11.24 1.26
N VAL A 234 -18.07 -10.71 2.03
CA VAL A 234 -19.13 -11.50 2.69
C VAL A 234 -20.48 -10.98 2.26
N PHE A 235 -21.38 -11.87 1.84
CA PHE A 235 -22.79 -11.59 1.62
C PHE A 235 -23.59 -12.17 2.79
N ASN A 236 -24.34 -11.33 3.50
CA ASN A 236 -25.00 -11.72 4.76
C ASN A 236 -26.22 -12.61 4.52
N GLU A 237 -26.99 -12.33 3.48
CA GLU A 237 -28.25 -13.02 3.15
C GLU A 237 -28.01 -14.20 2.21
N LYS A 238 -27.05 -14.10 1.29
CA LYS A 238 -26.71 -15.21 0.38
C LYS A 238 -26.03 -16.32 1.18
N GLN A 239 -26.64 -17.49 1.24
CA GLN A 239 -26.10 -18.63 1.97
C GLN A 239 -25.36 -19.59 1.04
N PHE A 240 -24.27 -20.16 1.53
CA PHE A 240 -23.59 -21.30 0.95
C PHE A 240 -23.19 -22.27 2.05
N LYS A 241 -23.60 -23.55 1.92
CA LYS A 241 -23.38 -24.58 2.94
C LYS A 241 -23.88 -24.18 4.35
N GLY A 242 -25.02 -23.50 4.40
CA GLY A 242 -25.66 -23.07 5.65
C GLY A 242 -24.94 -21.94 6.39
N ARG A 243 -24.07 -21.18 5.70
CA ARG A 243 -23.39 -20.01 6.24
C ARG A 243 -23.45 -18.85 5.23
N PRO A 244 -23.31 -17.59 5.67
CA PRO A 244 -23.12 -16.46 4.77
C PRO A 244 -22.03 -16.74 3.74
N LEU A 245 -22.30 -16.43 2.48
CA LEU A 245 -21.39 -16.66 1.37
C LEU A 245 -20.16 -15.76 1.57
N ARG A 246 -18.98 -16.38 1.57
CA ARG A 246 -17.70 -15.72 1.78
C ARG A 246 -16.79 -16.03 0.61
N LEU A 247 -16.36 -15.00 -0.11
CA LEU A 247 -15.44 -15.15 -1.24
C LEU A 247 -14.11 -14.48 -0.93
N GLU A 248 -13.02 -15.09 -1.36
CA GLU A 248 -11.66 -14.58 -1.16
C GLU A 248 -11.10 -14.03 -2.46
N LYS A 249 -10.42 -12.89 -2.40
CA LYS A 249 -9.80 -12.26 -3.57
C LYS A 249 -8.65 -13.11 -4.08
N ILE A 250 -8.71 -13.50 -5.35
CA ILE A 250 -7.63 -14.22 -6.04
C ILE A 250 -6.50 -13.22 -6.35
N LEU A 251 -5.26 -13.53 -5.95
CA LEU A 251 -4.10 -12.66 -6.14
C LEU A 251 -3.47 -12.87 -7.53
N SER A 252 -3.04 -11.78 -8.18
CA SER A 252 -2.51 -11.80 -9.55
C SER A 252 -1.16 -12.49 -9.75
N LYS A 253 -0.50 -12.99 -8.70
CA LYS A 253 0.69 -13.85 -8.87
C LYS A 253 0.34 -15.18 -9.56
N ASP A 254 -0.94 -15.55 -9.56
CA ASP A 254 -1.50 -16.65 -10.35
C ASP A 254 -1.79 -16.26 -11.81
N TYR A 255 -1.34 -15.08 -12.26
CA TYR A 255 -1.71 -14.37 -13.50
C TYR A 255 -0.50 -13.91 -14.33
N SER A 256 0.60 -14.67 -14.36
CA SER A 256 1.62 -14.44 -15.39
C SER A 256 1.17 -15.05 -16.72
N ILE A 257 0.61 -14.21 -17.59
CA ILE A 257 0.51 -14.49 -19.02
C ILE A 257 1.95 -14.68 -19.51
N PRO A 258 2.31 -15.81 -20.16
CA PRO A 258 3.56 -15.88 -20.91
C PRO A 258 3.49 -14.79 -21.96
N VAL A 259 4.41 -13.83 -21.89
CA VAL A 259 4.63 -12.87 -22.97
C VAL A 259 4.98 -13.70 -24.20
N GLN A 260 4.07 -13.76 -25.17
CA GLN A 260 4.40 -14.18 -26.53
C GLN A 260 4.92 -12.98 -27.31
#